data_AF-A0A6L6FEX9-F1
#
_entry.id   AF-A0A6L6FEX9-F1
#
_cell.length_a   1.000
_cell.length_b   1.000
_cell.length_c   1.000
_cell.angle_alpha   90.00
_cell.angle_beta   90.00
_cell.angle_gamma   90.00
#
_symmetry.space_group_name_H-M   'P 1'
#
loop_
_entity.id
_entity.type
_entity.pdbx_description
1 polymer ?
#
loop_
_entity_poly.entity_id
_entity_poly.type
_entity_poly.pdbx_seq_one_letter_code
_entity_poly.pdbx_strand_id
1 'polypeptide(L)'
;MLFMNIERKYYSQADDGAGGGSGGTAPVITPEIQAIIDKAVGEQVAGLKAKRDELLGKLKEQNDNLKRFDGIDPDAVRGILKRFENDEEAKLIADGKIDEVINKRTERLRNDVDKQLKEANSRVERAEAFANKFRQRVLGDEVRSAAGKAGALASAQEDLILRAKGIFQINDEGQAVAVDDDGNPIMGKDGRTPLSPVEWVESLKESAPHLFPAASGTDAGKHKQGGAHLKRSQMSASEKADYIRRYGRDTFLKLPKE
;
A
#
# COMPACT_ATOMS: atom_id res chain seq x y z
N MET A 1 25.79 -1.22 21.02
CA MET A 1 25.62 -0.76 22.41
C MET A 1 24.17 -0.32 22.60
N LEU A 2 23.35 -1.18 23.22
CA LEU A 2 22.04 -0.87 23.82
C LEU A 2 21.52 -2.17 24.46
N PHE A 3 22.19 -2.60 25.52
CA PHE A 3 21.71 -3.70 26.36
C PHE A 3 20.83 -3.08 27.45
N MET A 4 19.51 -3.07 27.22
CA MET A 4 18.55 -2.57 28.20
C MET A 4 18.25 -3.64 29.25
N ASN A 5 18.80 -3.40 30.45
CA ASN A 5 18.30 -3.74 31.78
C ASN A 5 16.88 -4.32 31.85
N ILE A 6 16.77 -5.66 31.93
CA ILE A 6 15.56 -6.35 32.41
C ILE A 6 15.86 -7.24 33.65
N GLU A 7 17.09 -7.26 34.16
CA GLU A 7 17.46 -8.11 35.31
C GLU A 7 17.31 -7.44 36.68
N ARG A 8 16.57 -6.35 36.81
CA ARG A 8 16.54 -5.55 38.05
C ARG A 8 15.16 -5.41 38.68
N LYS A 9 14.42 -6.53 38.84
CA LYS A 9 13.18 -6.48 39.65
C LYS A 9 12.82 -7.67 40.54
N TYR A 10 13.48 -8.83 40.49
CA TYR A 10 13.06 -9.98 41.31
C TYR A 10 14.20 -10.90 41.78
N TYR A 11 15.30 -10.33 42.28
CA TYR A 11 16.25 -11.09 43.11
C TYR A 11 16.76 -10.17 44.22
N SER A 12 16.13 -10.27 45.40
CA SER A 12 16.73 -9.82 46.64
C SER A 12 16.52 -10.92 47.69
N GLN A 13 17.63 -11.26 48.35
CA GLN A 13 17.76 -11.97 49.61
C GLN A 13 17.71 -13.50 49.62
N ALA A 14 18.90 -14.08 49.56
CA ALA A 14 19.50 -14.87 50.65
C ALA A 14 20.99 -14.45 50.67
N ASP A 15 21.70 -14.25 51.77
CA ASP A 15 21.49 -14.26 53.21
C ASP A 15 22.79 -13.59 53.73
N ASP A 16 22.68 -12.58 54.59
CA ASP A 16 23.76 -12.11 55.48
C ASP A 16 23.23 -10.95 56.33
N GLY A 17 22.93 -11.25 57.59
CA GLY A 17 23.07 -10.29 58.69
C GLY A 17 21.92 -9.30 58.92
N ALA A 18 21.11 -9.64 59.93
CA ALA A 18 20.56 -8.74 60.95
C ALA A 18 19.66 -7.54 60.54
N GLY A 19 18.39 -7.62 60.98
CA GLY A 19 17.68 -6.46 61.54
C GLY A 19 16.45 -5.93 60.78
N GLY A 20 15.27 -6.47 61.14
CA GLY A 20 14.06 -5.67 61.42
C GLY A 20 13.17 -5.15 60.27
N GLY A 21 11.94 -5.70 60.19
CA GLY A 21 10.73 -4.87 60.19
C GLY A 21 9.85 -4.79 58.93
N SER A 22 8.75 -5.56 58.95
CA SER A 22 7.39 -5.20 58.50
C SER A 22 7.02 -5.13 56.99
N GLY A 23 6.36 -6.20 56.53
CA GLY A 23 4.92 -6.16 56.22
C GLY A 23 4.45 -5.57 54.88
N GLY A 24 4.36 -6.42 53.86
CA GLY A 24 3.58 -6.19 52.64
C GLY A 24 3.37 -7.49 51.88
N THR A 25 2.16 -8.06 51.94
CA THR A 25 1.74 -9.31 51.29
C THR A 25 1.87 -9.21 49.76
N ALA A 26 3.00 -9.64 49.22
CA ALA A 26 3.11 -10.03 47.82
C ALA A 26 2.28 -11.31 47.60
N PRO A 27 1.60 -11.48 46.46
CA PRO A 27 0.88 -12.70 46.17
C PRO A 27 1.85 -13.87 46.23
N VAL A 28 1.70 -14.74 47.24
CA VAL A 28 2.49 -15.96 47.38
C VAL A 28 2.08 -16.84 46.21
N ILE A 29 2.98 -17.03 45.24
CA ILE A 29 2.79 -18.01 44.18
C ILE A 29 2.80 -19.36 44.88
N THR A 30 1.61 -19.89 45.15
CA THR A 30 1.48 -21.24 45.69
C THR A 30 2.02 -22.23 44.65
N PRO A 31 2.49 -23.41 45.07
CA PRO A 31 2.99 -24.44 44.13
C PRO A 31 2.01 -24.74 42.99
N GLU A 32 0.71 -24.64 43.25
CA GLU A 32 -0.34 -24.81 42.25
C GLU A 32 -0.39 -23.67 41.22
N ILE A 33 -0.21 -22.42 41.64
CA ILE A 33 -0.15 -21.26 40.73
C ILE A 33 1.13 -21.32 39.90
N GLN A 34 2.26 -21.74 40.49
CA GLN A 34 3.51 -21.95 39.75
C GLN A 34 3.34 -23.02 38.67
N ALA A 35 2.68 -24.14 38.97
CA ALA A 35 2.41 -25.19 38.00
C ALA A 35 1.51 -24.72 36.84
N ILE A 36 0.53 -23.84 37.10
CA ILE A 36 -0.31 -23.25 36.06
C ILE A 36 0.50 -22.30 35.16
N ILE A 37 1.39 -21.50 35.75
CA ILE A 37 2.29 -20.60 35.02
C ILE A 37 3.26 -21.41 34.15
N ASP A 38 3.90 -22.43 34.70
CA ASP A 38 4.86 -23.27 33.98
C ASP A 38 4.18 -24.06 32.86
N LYS A 39 2.92 -24.49 33.08
CA LYS A 39 2.11 -25.12 32.03
C LYS A 39 1.78 -24.13 30.91
N ALA A 40 1.33 -22.92 31.24
CA ALA A 40 1.00 -21.90 30.24
C ALA A 40 2.23 -21.43 29.45
N VAL A 41 3.38 -21.25 30.12
CA VAL A 41 4.67 -20.94 29.49
C VAL A 41 5.15 -22.12 28.66
N GLY A 42 5.00 -23.35 29.17
CA GLY A 42 5.31 -24.58 28.44
C GLY A 42 4.51 -24.70 27.14
N GLU A 43 3.22 -24.43 27.18
CA GLU A 43 2.33 -24.43 26.01
C GLU A 43 2.71 -23.33 25.00
N GLN A 44 2.98 -22.10 25.47
CA GLN A 44 3.40 -21.00 24.58
C GLN A 44 4.79 -21.21 23.96
N VAL A 45 5.72 -21.82 24.69
CA VAL A 45 7.11 -22.02 24.24
C VAL A 45 7.30 -23.37 23.54
N ALA A 46 6.35 -24.31 23.63
CA ALA A 46 6.43 -25.61 22.96
C ALA A 46 6.56 -25.47 21.43
N GLY A 47 5.75 -24.62 20.80
CA GLY A 47 5.84 -24.36 19.37
C GLY A 47 7.19 -23.74 18.95
N LEU A 48 7.70 -22.81 19.78
CA LEU A 48 9.01 -22.19 19.56
C LEU A 48 10.17 -23.18 19.72
N LYS A 49 10.10 -24.08 20.72
CA LYS A 49 11.09 -25.15 20.92
C LYS A 49 11.09 -26.15 19.76
N ALA A 50 9.91 -26.60 19.34
CA ALA A 50 9.79 -27.48 18.17
C ALA A 50 10.39 -26.84 16.91
N LYS A 51 10.10 -25.56 16.65
CA LYS A 51 10.68 -24.83 15.52
C LYS A 51 12.19 -24.64 15.65
N ARG A 52 12.69 -24.36 16.86
CA ARG A 52 14.12 -24.23 17.14
C ARG A 52 14.87 -25.54 16.88
N ASP A 53 14.32 -26.67 17.31
CA ASP A 53 14.96 -27.98 17.10
C ASP A 53 14.91 -28.38 15.61
N GLU A 54 13.82 -28.08 14.90
CA GLU A 54 13.73 -28.24 13.44
C GLU A 54 14.79 -27.38 12.70
N LEU A 55 14.94 -26.11 13.09
CA LEU A 55 15.93 -25.20 12.49
C LEU A 55 17.36 -25.65 12.76
N LEU A 56 17.65 -26.12 13.99
CA LEU A 56 18.96 -26.66 14.33
C LEU A 56 19.27 -27.96 13.57
N GLY A 57 18.27 -28.82 13.36
CA GLY A 57 18.39 -30.00 12.50
C GLY A 57 18.74 -29.63 11.06
N LYS A 58 17.96 -28.72 10.46
CA LYS A 58 18.21 -28.20 9.11
C LYS A 58 19.57 -27.54 8.98
N LEU A 59 19.99 -26.76 9.97
CA LEU A 59 21.29 -26.10 9.96
C LEU A 59 22.45 -27.11 10.01
N LYS A 60 22.33 -28.19 10.79
CA LYS A 60 23.32 -29.26 10.81
C LYS A 60 23.39 -29.99 9.47
N GLU A 61 22.24 -30.35 8.89
CA GLU A 61 22.17 -30.96 7.56
C GLU A 61 22.79 -30.06 6.48
N GLN A 62 22.48 -28.76 6.50
CA GLN A 62 23.07 -27.77 5.60
C GLN A 62 24.58 -27.66 5.81
N ASN A 63 25.04 -27.60 7.05
CA ASN A 63 26.46 -27.51 7.37
C ASN A 63 27.23 -28.77 6.92
N ASP A 64 26.67 -29.96 7.14
CA ASP A 64 27.29 -31.21 6.69
C ASP A 64 27.26 -31.36 5.17
N ASN A 65 26.27 -30.80 4.48
CA ASN A 65 26.29 -30.68 3.02
C ASN A 65 27.33 -29.67 2.54
N LEU A 66 27.49 -28.52 3.20
CA LEU A 66 28.50 -27.52 2.86
C LEU A 66 29.93 -28.06 3.05
N LYS A 67 30.17 -28.87 4.09
CA LYS A 67 31.45 -29.55 4.29
C LYS A 67 31.86 -30.45 3.12
N ARG A 68 30.90 -30.98 2.34
CA ARG A 68 31.21 -31.77 1.14
C ARG A 68 31.77 -30.92 -0.01
N PHE A 69 31.55 -29.62 0.04
CA PHE A 69 32.08 -28.63 -0.91
C PHE A 69 33.30 -27.89 -0.35
N ASP A 70 33.72 -28.19 0.89
CA ASP A 70 34.88 -27.55 1.52
C ASP A 70 36.15 -28.00 0.79
N GLY A 71 36.90 -27.04 0.24
CA GLY A 71 38.03 -27.29 -0.66
C GLY A 71 37.70 -27.38 -2.16
N ILE A 72 36.42 -27.35 -2.55
CA ILE A 72 35.99 -27.22 -3.95
C ILE A 72 35.66 -25.75 -4.22
N ASP A 73 36.59 -25.03 -4.84
CA ASP A 73 36.32 -23.66 -5.30
C ASP A 73 35.37 -23.69 -6.52
N PRO A 74 34.17 -23.11 -6.43
CA PRO A 74 33.20 -23.08 -7.53
C PRO A 74 33.73 -22.45 -8.82
N ASP A 75 34.60 -21.44 -8.69
CA ASP A 75 35.16 -20.74 -9.83
C ASP A 75 36.33 -21.54 -10.45
N ALA A 76 37.10 -22.25 -9.62
CA ALA A 76 38.07 -23.22 -10.12
C ALA A 76 37.39 -24.40 -10.86
N VAL A 77 36.27 -24.91 -10.34
CA VAL A 77 35.48 -25.97 -11.00
C VAL A 77 34.90 -25.48 -12.33
N ARG A 78 34.33 -24.28 -12.39
CA ARG A 78 33.91 -23.67 -13.66
C ARG A 78 35.08 -23.50 -14.64
N GLY A 79 36.26 -23.12 -14.13
CA GLY A 79 37.47 -23.01 -14.93
C GLY A 79 37.93 -24.35 -15.51
N ILE A 80 37.89 -25.42 -14.70
CA ILE A 80 38.23 -26.78 -15.12
C ILE A 80 37.23 -27.30 -16.16
N LEU A 81 35.93 -27.12 -15.93
CA LEU A 81 34.87 -27.49 -16.89
C LEU A 81 35.06 -26.80 -18.24
N LYS A 82 35.30 -25.48 -18.24
CA LYS A 82 35.58 -24.73 -19.47
C LYS A 82 36.82 -25.23 -20.20
N ARG A 83 37.89 -25.58 -19.48
CA ARG A 83 39.11 -26.14 -20.11
C ARG A 83 38.84 -27.52 -20.70
N PHE A 84 38.11 -28.38 -20.00
CA PHE A 84 37.77 -29.72 -20.47
C PHE A 84 36.90 -29.69 -21.73
N GLU A 85 35.93 -28.77 -21.79
CA GLU A 85 35.12 -28.52 -22.99
C GLU A 85 35.97 -28.05 -24.16
N ASN A 86 36.89 -27.12 -23.93
CA ASN A 86 37.81 -26.63 -24.96
C ASN A 86 38.79 -27.73 -25.42
N ASP A 87 39.22 -28.62 -24.53
CA ASP A 87 40.12 -29.74 -24.84
C ASP A 87 39.38 -30.84 -25.63
N GLU A 88 38.10 -31.09 -25.36
CA GLU A 88 37.26 -31.94 -26.20
C GLU A 88 37.06 -31.34 -27.60
N GLU A 89 36.77 -30.05 -27.70
CA GLU A 89 36.70 -29.37 -29.00
C GLU A 89 38.06 -29.43 -29.72
N ALA A 90 39.18 -29.26 -29.01
CA ALA A 90 40.52 -29.34 -29.59
C ALA A 90 40.84 -30.75 -30.09
N LYS A 91 40.42 -31.81 -29.39
CA LYS A 91 40.51 -33.19 -29.86
C LYS A 91 39.68 -33.42 -31.11
N LEU A 92 38.43 -32.95 -31.14
CA LEU A 92 37.56 -33.08 -32.32
C LEU A 92 38.12 -32.32 -33.54
N ILE A 93 38.76 -31.16 -33.31
CA ILE A 93 39.49 -30.42 -34.35
C ILE A 93 40.70 -31.23 -34.83
N ALA A 94 41.49 -31.81 -33.91
CA ALA A 94 42.65 -32.64 -34.25
C ALA A 94 42.27 -33.92 -35.01
N ASP A 95 41.12 -34.51 -34.67
CA ASP A 95 40.53 -35.68 -35.35
C ASP A 95 39.85 -35.32 -36.69
N GLY A 96 39.87 -34.04 -37.10
CA GLY A 96 39.28 -33.56 -38.36
C GLY A 96 37.76 -33.45 -38.36
N LYS A 97 37.10 -33.64 -37.22
CA LYS A 97 35.63 -33.59 -37.05
C LYS A 97 35.13 -32.17 -36.81
N ILE A 98 35.44 -31.28 -37.74
CA ILE A 98 35.11 -29.84 -37.62
C ILE A 98 33.59 -29.63 -37.56
N ASP A 99 32.79 -30.41 -38.30
CA ASP A 99 31.34 -30.28 -38.30
C ASP A 99 30.70 -30.52 -36.92
N GLU A 100 31.21 -31.50 -36.15
CA GLU A 100 30.73 -31.76 -34.78
C GLU A 100 31.03 -30.59 -33.84
N VAL A 101 32.19 -29.94 -34.01
CA VAL A 101 32.60 -28.75 -33.21
C VAL A 101 31.74 -27.55 -33.56
N ILE A 102 31.46 -27.33 -34.85
CA ILE A 102 30.56 -26.24 -35.29
C ILE A 102 29.15 -26.46 -34.75
N ASN A 103 28.64 -27.70 -34.76
CA ASN A 103 27.34 -28.03 -34.19
C ASN A 103 27.31 -27.78 -32.67
N LYS A 104 28.30 -28.29 -31.91
CA LYS A 104 28.42 -28.05 -30.46
C LYS A 104 28.49 -26.54 -30.14
N ARG A 105 29.31 -25.78 -30.87
CA ARG A 105 29.43 -24.32 -30.70
C ARG A 105 28.13 -23.59 -31.02
N THR A 106 27.43 -24.02 -32.07
CA THR A 106 26.16 -23.43 -32.49
C THR A 106 25.06 -23.71 -31.48
N GLU A 107 24.96 -24.92 -30.94
CA GLU A 107 24.03 -25.27 -29.87
C GLU A 107 24.31 -24.47 -28.60
N ARG A 108 25.57 -24.37 -28.20
CA ARG A 108 25.98 -23.54 -27.05
C ARG A 108 25.61 -22.08 -27.26
N LEU A 109 25.91 -21.52 -28.43
CA LEU A 109 25.56 -20.14 -28.77
C LEU A 109 24.05 -19.92 -28.74
N ARG A 110 23.25 -20.84 -29.30
CA ARG A 110 21.78 -20.78 -29.24
C ARG A 110 21.30 -20.77 -27.80
N ASN A 111 21.80 -21.68 -26.96
CA ASN A 111 21.42 -21.76 -25.55
C ASN A 111 21.80 -20.49 -24.77
N ASP A 112 22.99 -19.95 -25.01
CA ASP A 112 23.46 -18.71 -24.38
C ASP A 112 22.61 -17.50 -24.81
N VAL A 113 22.32 -17.39 -26.11
CA VAL A 113 21.46 -16.32 -26.66
C VAL A 113 20.04 -16.45 -26.14
N ASP A 114 19.46 -17.66 -26.11
CA ASP A 114 18.13 -17.90 -25.56
C ASP A 114 18.06 -17.53 -24.07
N LYS A 115 19.11 -17.83 -23.31
CA LYS A 115 19.22 -17.43 -21.91
C LYS A 115 19.29 -15.91 -21.77
N GLN A 116 20.14 -15.25 -22.57
CA GLN A 116 20.26 -13.79 -22.57
C GLN A 116 18.95 -13.12 -22.98
N LEU A 117 18.24 -13.66 -23.97
CA LEU A 117 16.97 -13.15 -24.45
C LEU A 117 15.89 -13.28 -23.38
N LYS A 118 15.80 -14.44 -22.71
CA LYS A 118 14.88 -14.63 -21.57
C LYS A 118 15.19 -13.66 -20.43
N GLU A 119 16.48 -13.46 -20.11
CA GLU A 119 16.87 -12.53 -19.06
C GLU A 119 16.56 -11.07 -19.44
N ALA A 120 16.84 -10.68 -20.68
CA ALA A 120 16.52 -9.36 -21.21
C ALA A 120 15.00 -9.10 -21.19
N ASN A 121 14.20 -10.04 -21.70
CA ASN A 121 12.74 -9.95 -21.68
C ASN A 121 12.21 -9.88 -20.24
N SER A 122 12.72 -10.69 -19.33
CA SER A 122 12.33 -10.62 -17.92
C SER A 122 12.69 -9.28 -17.26
N ARG A 123 13.79 -8.64 -17.68
CA ARG A 123 14.16 -7.29 -17.21
C ARG A 123 13.20 -6.24 -17.78
N VAL A 124 12.85 -6.35 -19.06
CA VAL A 124 11.87 -5.46 -19.72
C VAL A 124 10.51 -5.57 -19.04
N GLU A 125 9.97 -6.78 -18.87
CA GLU A 125 8.68 -7.00 -18.20
C GLU A 125 8.65 -6.43 -16.79
N ARG A 126 9.72 -6.62 -16.01
CA ARG A 126 9.84 -6.04 -14.66
C ARG A 126 9.90 -4.52 -14.68
N ALA A 127 10.64 -3.94 -15.63
CA ALA A 127 10.74 -2.50 -15.79
C ALA A 127 9.40 -1.90 -16.22
N GLU A 128 8.69 -2.51 -17.17
CA GLU A 128 7.37 -2.09 -17.62
C GLU A 128 6.33 -2.20 -16.50
N ALA A 129 6.32 -3.30 -15.74
CA ALA A 129 5.42 -3.46 -14.60
C ALA A 129 5.68 -2.41 -13.52
N PHE A 130 6.95 -2.10 -13.24
CA PHE A 130 7.31 -1.02 -12.33
C PHE A 130 6.90 0.35 -12.86
N ALA A 131 7.20 0.65 -14.12
CA ALA A 131 6.83 1.89 -14.78
C ALA A 131 5.31 2.09 -14.76
N ASN A 132 4.52 1.08 -15.09
CA ASN A 132 3.06 1.17 -15.06
C ASN A 132 2.52 1.44 -13.64
N LYS A 133 3.08 0.79 -12.61
CA LYS A 133 2.73 1.09 -11.20
C LYS A 133 3.12 2.51 -10.80
N PHE A 134 4.30 2.95 -11.22
CA PHE A 134 4.79 4.29 -10.95
C PHE A 134 3.90 5.35 -11.63
N ARG A 135 3.59 5.18 -12.92
CA ARG A 135 2.69 6.05 -13.68
C ARG A 135 1.32 6.15 -13.03
N GLN A 136 0.74 5.02 -12.60
CA GLN A 136 -0.54 5.02 -11.88
C GLN A 136 -0.48 5.77 -10.55
N ARG A 137 0.64 5.66 -9.82
CA ARG A 137 0.83 6.38 -8.55
C ARG A 137 0.99 7.88 -8.78
N VAL A 138 1.85 8.29 -9.70
CA VAL A 138 2.05 9.70 -10.07
C VAL A 138 0.73 10.33 -10.50
N LEU A 139 0.01 9.69 -11.42
CA LEU A 139 -1.29 10.17 -11.86
C LEU A 139 -2.27 10.31 -10.68
N GLY A 140 -2.35 9.30 -9.81
CA GLY A 140 -3.23 9.35 -8.64
C GLY A 140 -2.87 10.47 -7.66
N ASP A 141 -1.59 10.76 -7.46
CA ASP A 141 -1.12 11.82 -6.58
C ASP A 141 -1.39 13.22 -7.20
N GLU A 142 -1.16 13.40 -8.51
CA GLU A 142 -1.48 14.64 -9.24
C GLU A 142 -2.98 14.93 -9.26
N VAL A 143 -3.81 13.92 -9.55
CA VAL A 143 -5.27 14.05 -9.57
C VAL A 143 -5.80 14.35 -8.17
N ARG A 144 -5.27 13.72 -7.12
CA ARG A 144 -5.68 14.01 -5.73
C ARG A 144 -5.31 15.43 -5.33
N SER A 145 -4.15 15.92 -5.76
CA SER A 145 -3.72 17.31 -5.58
C SER A 145 -4.66 18.29 -6.31
N ALA A 146 -4.97 18.01 -7.57
CA ALA A 146 -5.93 18.79 -8.38
C ALA A 146 -7.34 18.80 -7.76
N ALA A 147 -7.84 17.64 -7.32
CA ALA A 147 -9.12 17.47 -6.64
C ALA A 147 -9.21 18.30 -5.37
N GLY A 148 -8.14 18.30 -4.55
CA GLY A 148 -8.04 19.13 -3.35
C GLY A 148 -8.11 20.62 -3.67
N LYS A 149 -7.36 21.08 -4.69
CA LYS A 149 -7.37 22.48 -5.14
C LYS A 149 -8.73 22.91 -5.69
N ALA A 150 -9.39 22.03 -6.44
CA ALA A 150 -10.70 22.31 -7.02
C ALA A 150 -11.86 22.23 -6.01
N GLY A 151 -11.62 21.70 -4.81
CA GLY A 151 -12.61 21.53 -3.76
C GLY A 151 -13.55 20.34 -3.97
N ALA A 152 -13.07 19.26 -4.59
CA ALA A 152 -13.85 18.04 -4.77
C ALA A 152 -14.13 17.34 -3.43
N LEU A 153 -15.21 16.55 -3.37
CA LEU A 153 -15.56 15.77 -2.19
C LEU A 153 -14.49 14.70 -1.91
N ALA A 154 -14.19 14.46 -0.63
CA ALA A 154 -13.25 13.40 -0.23
C ALA A 154 -13.70 12.02 -0.72
N SER A 155 -15.01 11.75 -0.71
CA SER A 155 -15.60 10.50 -1.22
C SER A 155 -15.51 10.36 -2.75
N ALA A 156 -15.27 11.45 -3.48
CA ALA A 156 -15.15 11.45 -4.94
C ALA A 156 -13.71 11.26 -5.43
N GLN A 157 -12.71 11.27 -4.54
CA GLN A 157 -11.29 11.19 -4.92
C GLN A 157 -10.96 9.92 -5.72
N GLU A 158 -11.44 8.76 -5.28
CA GLU A 158 -11.16 7.50 -5.98
C GLU A 158 -11.89 7.40 -7.33
N ASP A 159 -13.09 7.98 -7.45
CA ASP A 159 -13.80 8.06 -8.74
C ASP A 159 -13.08 9.00 -9.73
N LEU A 160 -12.58 10.14 -9.24
CA LEU A 160 -11.76 11.05 -10.04
C LEU A 160 -10.48 10.38 -10.55
N ILE A 161 -9.78 9.64 -9.69
CA ILE A 161 -8.57 8.90 -10.08
C ILE A 161 -8.93 7.81 -11.10
N LEU A 162 -10.04 7.09 -10.92
CA LEU A 162 -10.47 6.07 -11.87
C LEU A 162 -10.77 6.66 -13.25
N ARG A 163 -11.51 7.77 -13.32
CA ARG A 163 -11.80 8.47 -14.57
C ARG A 163 -10.53 9.02 -15.24
N ALA A 164 -9.60 9.55 -14.44
CA ALA A 164 -8.35 10.09 -14.96
C ALA A 164 -7.50 9.03 -15.68
N LYS A 165 -7.53 7.76 -15.26
CA LYS A 165 -6.78 6.67 -15.91
C LYS A 165 -7.16 6.44 -17.37
N GLY A 166 -8.39 6.79 -17.77
CA GLY A 166 -8.84 6.66 -19.15
C GLY A 166 -8.54 7.88 -20.03
N ILE A 167 -8.05 8.98 -19.45
CA ILE A 167 -7.85 10.26 -20.14
C ILE A 167 -6.38 10.63 -20.15
N PHE A 168 -5.67 10.36 -19.05
CA PHE A 168 -4.30 10.80 -18.85
C PHE A 168 -3.30 9.67 -19.00
N GLN A 169 -2.20 10.01 -19.65
CA GLN A 169 -0.97 9.22 -19.66
C GLN A 169 0.18 10.03 -19.05
N ILE A 170 1.15 9.33 -18.46
CA ILE A 170 2.35 9.98 -17.95
C ILE A 170 3.40 9.97 -19.06
N ASN A 171 3.87 11.15 -19.47
CA ASN A 171 4.91 11.30 -20.48
C ASN A 171 6.31 10.97 -19.91
N ASP A 172 7.34 11.02 -20.77
CA ASP A 172 8.73 10.74 -20.37
C ASP A 172 9.31 11.76 -19.35
N GLU A 173 8.68 12.93 -19.24
CA GLU A 173 9.03 13.97 -18.27
C GLU A 173 8.35 13.74 -16.91
N GLY A 174 7.51 12.71 -16.79
CA GLY A 174 6.80 12.34 -15.57
C GLY A 174 5.54 13.15 -15.30
N GLN A 175 5.00 13.87 -16.29
CA GLN A 175 3.82 14.71 -16.17
C GLN A 175 2.58 14.02 -16.72
N ALA A 176 1.41 14.21 -16.09
CA ALA A 176 0.14 13.75 -16.64
C ALA A 176 -0.33 14.63 -17.81
N VAL A 177 -0.42 14.00 -18.98
CA VAL A 177 -0.87 14.59 -20.25
C VAL A 177 -2.15 13.89 -20.65
N ALA A 178 -3.21 14.66 -20.90
CA ALA A 178 -4.43 14.11 -21.45
C ALA A 178 -4.21 13.70 -22.92
N VAL A 179 -4.70 12.53 -23.30
CA VAL A 179 -4.60 11.99 -24.66
C VAL A 179 -5.96 11.50 -25.16
N ASP A 180 -6.16 11.53 -26.47
CA ASP A 180 -7.34 10.96 -27.14
C ASP A 180 -7.20 9.44 -27.36
N ASP A 181 -8.22 8.83 -27.98
CA ASP A 181 -8.25 7.40 -28.28
C ASP A 181 -7.12 6.96 -29.23
N ASP A 182 -6.61 7.90 -30.05
CA ASP A 182 -5.50 7.70 -30.98
C ASP A 182 -4.12 7.96 -30.32
N GLY A 183 -4.11 8.41 -29.07
CA GLY A 183 -2.90 8.73 -28.29
C GLY A 183 -2.34 10.13 -28.54
N ASN A 184 -3.06 11.01 -29.23
CA ASN A 184 -2.64 12.39 -29.44
C ASN A 184 -2.96 13.26 -28.22
N PRO A 185 -2.11 14.23 -27.84
CA PRO A 185 -2.38 15.12 -26.72
C PRO A 185 -3.66 15.95 -26.92
N ILE A 186 -4.57 15.88 -25.96
CA ILE A 186 -5.75 16.75 -25.90
C ILE A 186 -5.31 18.11 -25.36
N MET A 187 -5.69 19.17 -26.07
CA MET A 187 -5.29 20.53 -25.71
C MET A 187 -6.05 21.11 -24.54
N GLY A 188 -5.34 21.82 -23.66
CA GLY A 188 -5.93 22.59 -22.57
C GLY A 188 -6.62 23.87 -23.05
N LYS A 189 -7.11 24.67 -22.10
CA LYS A 189 -7.83 25.93 -22.39
C LYS A 189 -6.95 26.98 -23.07
N ASP A 190 -5.64 26.87 -22.90
CA ASP A 190 -4.64 27.78 -23.46
C ASP A 190 -4.31 27.49 -24.93
N GLY A 191 -4.73 26.34 -25.47
CA GLY A 191 -4.44 25.90 -26.84
C GLY A 191 -2.96 25.66 -27.14
N ARG A 192 -2.08 25.66 -26.12
CA ARG A 192 -0.61 25.54 -26.26
C ARG A 192 0.03 24.48 -25.38
N THR A 193 -0.59 24.17 -24.24
CA THR A 193 -0.25 23.02 -23.42
C THR A 193 -1.32 21.93 -23.48
N PRO A 194 -0.95 20.66 -23.32
CA PRO A 194 -1.92 19.60 -23.12
C PRO A 194 -2.75 19.84 -21.87
N LEU A 195 -4.01 19.41 -21.89
CA LEU A 195 -4.94 19.52 -20.79
C LEU A 195 -4.35 18.90 -19.53
N SER A 196 -4.23 19.70 -18.48
CA SER A 196 -3.68 19.27 -17.19
C SER A 196 -4.75 18.66 -16.27
N PRO A 197 -4.36 17.85 -15.25
CA PRO A 197 -5.32 17.34 -14.27
C PRO A 197 -6.11 18.43 -13.53
N VAL A 198 -5.50 19.60 -13.31
CA VAL A 198 -6.16 20.73 -12.63
C VAL A 198 -7.30 21.28 -13.48
N GLU A 199 -7.02 21.60 -14.74
CA GLU A 199 -8.02 22.14 -15.66
C GLU A 199 -9.13 21.12 -15.96
N TRP A 200 -8.76 19.85 -16.07
CA TRP A 200 -9.72 18.77 -16.26
C TRP A 200 -10.66 18.63 -15.07
N VAL A 201 -10.15 18.57 -13.83
CA VAL A 201 -11.01 18.52 -12.64
C VAL A 201 -11.90 19.77 -12.54
N GLU A 202 -11.42 20.95 -12.91
CA GLU A 202 -12.27 22.14 -12.97
C GLU A 202 -13.43 21.99 -13.95
N SER A 203 -13.19 21.41 -15.13
CA SER A 203 -14.24 21.16 -16.13
C SER A 203 -15.32 20.17 -15.65
N LEU A 204 -14.97 19.31 -14.68
CA LEU A 204 -15.93 18.37 -14.07
C LEU A 204 -16.96 19.06 -13.19
N LYS A 205 -16.77 20.31 -12.77
CA LYS A 205 -17.80 21.05 -12.03
C LYS A 205 -19.07 21.24 -12.85
N GLU A 206 -18.93 21.35 -14.16
CA GLU A 206 -20.04 21.51 -15.09
C GLU A 206 -20.61 20.15 -15.52
N SER A 207 -19.74 19.20 -15.89
CA SER A 207 -20.15 17.90 -16.45
C SER A 207 -20.47 16.82 -15.40
N ALA A 208 -19.90 16.91 -14.20
CA ALA A 208 -20.07 15.96 -13.10
C ALA A 208 -20.19 16.67 -11.73
N PRO A 209 -21.22 17.52 -11.52
CA PRO A 209 -21.36 18.35 -10.32
C PRO A 209 -21.49 17.55 -9.02
N HIS A 210 -21.94 16.29 -9.08
CA HIS A 210 -22.06 15.38 -7.94
C HIS A 210 -20.72 15.01 -7.27
N LEU A 211 -19.60 15.25 -7.95
CA LEU A 211 -18.26 15.04 -7.39
C LEU A 211 -17.80 16.20 -6.48
N PHE A 212 -18.55 17.29 -6.48
CA PHE A 212 -18.27 18.51 -5.72
C PHE A 212 -19.32 18.74 -4.65
N PRO A 213 -18.99 19.47 -3.57
CA PRO A 213 -19.99 19.89 -2.60
C PRO A 213 -21.15 20.60 -3.29
N ALA A 214 -22.38 20.22 -2.95
CA ALA A 214 -23.54 20.98 -3.36
C ALA A 214 -23.35 22.44 -2.92
N ALA A 215 -23.64 23.38 -3.82
CA ALA A 215 -23.60 24.79 -3.50
C ALA A 215 -24.46 25.03 -2.25
N SER A 216 -23.82 25.25 -1.10
CA SER A 216 -24.51 25.69 0.10
C SER A 216 -24.85 27.16 -0.14
N GLY A 217 -26.02 27.38 -0.73
CA GLY A 217 -26.60 28.71 -0.82
C GLY A 217 -26.64 29.32 0.58
N THR A 218 -26.02 30.48 0.72
CA THR A 218 -26.10 31.34 1.89
C THR A 218 -27.57 31.51 2.33
N ASP A 219 -27.89 31.03 3.53
CA ASP A 219 -28.93 31.58 4.40
C ASP A 219 -30.35 31.79 3.81
N ALA A 220 -30.91 30.80 3.12
CA ALA A 220 -32.33 30.75 2.83
C ALA A 220 -32.98 29.54 3.53
N GLY A 221 -33.31 29.71 4.81
CA GLY A 221 -34.17 28.77 5.51
C GLY A 221 -33.49 27.95 6.61
N LYS A 222 -32.72 28.58 7.50
CA LYS A 222 -32.69 28.12 8.89
C LYS A 222 -34.08 28.31 9.49
N HIS A 223 -34.96 27.37 9.19
CA HIS A 223 -36.12 27.08 10.00
C HIS A 223 -35.58 26.69 11.38
N LYS A 224 -35.53 27.65 12.31
CA LYS A 224 -35.33 27.35 13.72
C LYS A 224 -36.36 26.29 14.09
N GLN A 225 -35.90 25.07 14.31
CA GLN A 225 -36.61 24.12 15.16
C GLN A 225 -36.64 24.73 16.55
N GLY A 226 -37.73 25.45 16.80
CA GLY A 226 -38.15 25.94 18.09
C GLY A 226 -39.64 26.15 17.94
N GLY A 227 -40.43 25.28 18.57
CA GLY A 227 -41.87 25.47 18.73
C GLY A 227 -42.10 26.77 19.51
N ALA A 228 -42.06 27.89 18.81
CA ALA A 228 -42.50 29.18 19.29
C ALA A 228 -43.87 29.38 18.65
N HIS A 229 -44.91 29.38 19.48
CA HIS A 229 -46.28 29.67 19.12
C HIS A 229 -46.35 30.79 18.07
N LEU A 230 -46.78 30.46 16.84
CA LEU A 230 -47.10 31.49 15.85
C LEU A 230 -48.25 32.34 16.41
N LYS A 231 -47.96 33.61 16.67
CA LYS A 231 -48.91 34.59 17.19
C LYS A 231 -49.47 35.39 16.03
N ARG A 232 -50.79 35.60 15.99
CA ARG A 232 -51.42 36.38 14.90
C ARG A 232 -50.95 37.84 14.86
N SER A 233 -50.47 38.39 15.98
CA SER A 233 -49.90 39.73 16.09
C SER A 233 -48.59 39.89 15.34
N GLN A 234 -47.81 38.81 15.22
CA GLN A 234 -46.48 38.83 14.62
C GLN A 234 -46.50 38.55 13.11
N MET A 235 -47.65 38.17 12.55
CA MET A 235 -47.81 37.92 11.12
C MET A 235 -48.11 39.21 10.35
N SER A 236 -47.38 39.41 9.26
CA SER A 236 -47.65 40.43 8.25
C SER A 236 -48.98 40.17 7.51
N ALA A 237 -49.47 41.16 6.77
CA ALA A 237 -50.74 41.03 6.04
C ALA A 237 -50.70 39.90 4.99
N SER A 238 -49.56 39.68 4.33
CA SER A 238 -49.36 38.60 3.37
C SER A 238 -49.35 37.23 4.05
N GLU A 239 -48.64 37.09 5.16
CA GLU A 239 -48.58 35.83 5.93
C GLU A 239 -49.95 35.45 6.50
N LYS A 240 -50.76 36.42 6.92
CA LYS A 240 -52.14 36.19 7.36
C LYS A 240 -53.01 35.66 6.22
N ALA A 241 -52.93 36.27 5.04
CA ALA A 241 -53.68 35.85 3.86
C ALA A 241 -53.30 34.42 3.44
N ASP A 242 -52.00 34.11 3.42
CA ASP A 242 -51.49 32.79 3.08
C ASP A 242 -51.86 31.72 4.10
N TYR A 243 -51.85 32.05 5.39
CA TYR A 243 -52.26 31.12 6.43
C TYR A 243 -53.75 30.80 6.35
N ILE A 244 -54.60 31.82 6.19
CA ILE A 244 -56.05 31.64 6.04
C ILE A 244 -56.36 30.81 4.78
N ARG A 245 -55.62 31.05 3.68
CA ARG A 245 -55.76 30.29 2.44
C ARG A 245 -55.39 28.81 2.60
N ARG A 246 -54.35 28.50 3.38
CA ARG A 246 -53.85 27.11 3.54
C ARG A 246 -54.60 26.33 4.62
N TYR A 247 -54.95 26.97 5.73
CA TYR A 247 -55.47 26.30 6.92
C TYR A 247 -56.91 26.71 7.28
N GLY A 248 -57.49 27.68 6.58
CA GLY A 248 -58.82 28.21 6.83
C GLY A 248 -58.85 29.34 7.85
N ARG A 249 -59.95 30.09 7.88
CA ARG A 249 -60.10 31.25 8.77
C ARG A 249 -60.25 30.84 10.24
N ASP A 250 -60.87 29.70 10.51
CA ASP A 250 -61.14 29.25 11.88
C ASP A 250 -59.89 28.78 12.62
N THR A 251 -58.90 28.23 11.91
CA THR A 251 -57.61 27.85 12.48
C THR A 251 -56.76 29.09 12.76
N PHE A 252 -56.82 30.10 11.88
CA PHE A 252 -56.16 31.39 12.09
C PHE A 252 -56.66 32.11 13.35
N LEU A 253 -57.98 32.09 13.61
CA LEU A 253 -58.56 32.74 14.79
C LEU A 253 -58.23 32.02 16.11
N LYS A 254 -57.86 30.74 16.05
CA LYS A 254 -57.39 29.96 17.21
C LYS A 254 -55.94 30.26 17.57
N LEU A 255 -55.19 30.99 16.72
CA LEU A 255 -53.83 31.40 17.06
C LEU A 255 -53.84 32.49 18.15
N PRO A 256 -52.90 32.42 19.13
CA PRO A 256 -52.79 33.42 20.19
C PRO A 256 -52.63 34.86 19.65
N LYS A 257 -53.32 35.83 20.28
CA LYS A 257 -53.27 37.26 19.87
C LYS A 257 -51.99 37.97 20.24
N GLU A 258 -51.28 37.52 21.27
CA GLU A 258 -50.14 38.22 21.85
C GLU A 258 -48.88 37.45 21.70
#